data_AF-A0A3N5J0C3-F1
#
_entry.id   AF-A0A3N5J0C3-F1
#
_cell.length_a   1.000
_cell.length_b   1.000
_cell.length_c   1.000
_cell.angle_alpha   90.00
_cell.angle_beta   90.00
_cell.angle_gamma   90.00
#
_symmetry.space_group_name_H-M   'P 1'
#
loop_
_entity.id
_entity.type
_entity.pdbx_description
1 polymer ?
#
loop_
_entity_poly.entity_id
_entity_poly.type
_entity_poly.pdbx_seq_one_letter_code
_entity_poly.pdbx_strand_id
1 'polypeptide(L)'
;MILAVDPSTPGEMSVKQSFFRYCEKTKQLSRVMLWALTALLPLLISCAALRLQPAVGTSPVIRVGIVPRADEICFQPDNTMRILTRDADKTYRSKSKEEWRVRVQPGSVAPPPVNLLLGTYATKAEAKKMALPFEQEKISVRIVESDNQLNLGGRSIAGKTQFLLYIADQFPSLENAERYRQANPLLQNARPVSSTREVAGTLLLISPQGEELAIKDMVRLAGPRFTIKNVQVGEGFHWSRQETRSYRGELEFRVTSDGKVTAINVMPLEEYLMGVVPGEMAPSFPL
;
A
#
# COMPACT_ATOMS: atom_id res chain seq x y z
N MET A 1 38.08 -39.71 6.02
CA MET A 1 38.48 -41.13 6.11
C MET A 1 37.98 -41.79 4.84
N ILE A 2 38.81 -41.78 3.77
CA ILE A 2 39.48 -42.96 3.19
C ILE A 2 38.43 -43.87 2.52
N LEU A 3 38.41 -44.17 1.22
CA LEU A 3 39.32 -43.99 0.09
C LEU A 3 38.48 -44.19 -1.20
N ALA A 4 38.79 -43.43 -2.25
CA ALA A 4 38.56 -43.83 -3.63
C ALA A 4 39.78 -44.63 -4.12
N VAL A 5 39.58 -45.69 -4.90
CA VAL A 5 40.58 -46.22 -5.86
C VAL A 5 39.85 -46.80 -7.08
N ASP A 6 40.10 -46.12 -8.19
CA ASP A 6 39.93 -46.40 -9.63
C ASP A 6 40.97 -47.49 -10.08
N PRO A 7 41.49 -47.64 -11.32
CA PRO A 7 40.97 -47.66 -12.70
C PRO A 7 41.39 -48.92 -13.48
N SER A 8 40.83 -49.10 -14.68
CA SER A 8 41.51 -49.64 -15.88
C SER A 8 40.53 -49.50 -17.06
N THR A 9 40.76 -48.89 -18.22
CA THR A 9 41.93 -48.32 -18.92
C THR A 9 41.38 -47.55 -20.15
N PRO A 10 42.17 -46.88 -21.02
CA PRO A 10 41.97 -45.47 -21.36
C PRO A 10 41.73 -45.19 -22.86
N GLY A 11 41.47 -43.90 -23.16
CA GLY A 11 41.91 -43.17 -24.38
C GLY A 11 41.20 -43.54 -25.70
N GLU A 12 40.95 -42.66 -26.65
CA GLU A 12 41.34 -41.27 -26.86
C GLU A 12 40.38 -40.66 -27.91
N MET A 13 39.95 -39.43 -27.61
CA MET A 13 39.87 -38.23 -28.46
C MET A 13 39.67 -38.31 -30.00
N SER A 14 38.72 -37.51 -30.49
CA SER A 14 38.94 -36.31 -31.34
C SER A 14 37.60 -35.94 -32.02
N VAL A 15 36.89 -34.89 -31.65
CA VAL A 15 37.10 -33.45 -31.93
C VAL A 15 36.94 -33.08 -33.42
N LYS A 16 36.01 -32.13 -33.63
CA LYS A 16 35.89 -31.09 -34.68
C LYS A 16 35.03 -31.33 -35.93
N GLN A 17 33.92 -30.58 -35.92
CA GLN A 17 33.57 -29.51 -36.87
C GLN A 17 33.13 -29.87 -38.30
N SER A 18 31.91 -29.41 -38.58
CA SER A 18 31.60 -28.49 -39.68
C SER A 18 31.28 -29.05 -41.08
N PHE A 19 30.15 -28.52 -41.58
CA PHE A 19 29.86 -28.13 -42.97
C PHE A 19 29.12 -29.10 -43.90
N PHE A 20 27.93 -28.60 -44.27
CA PHE A 20 27.39 -28.49 -45.63
C PHE A 20 26.57 -29.63 -46.26
N ARG A 21 25.43 -29.18 -46.82
CA ARG A 21 24.72 -29.69 -48.03
C ARG A 21 23.89 -30.97 -47.81
N TYR A 22 22.69 -31.17 -48.36
CA TYR A 22 21.91 -30.48 -49.40
C TYR A 22 20.56 -31.23 -49.57
N CYS A 23 19.50 -30.53 -49.98
CA CYS A 23 18.26 -31.00 -50.65
C CYS A 23 17.40 -32.09 -49.98
N GLU A 24 16.08 -32.17 -50.14
CA GLU A 24 15.20 -31.82 -51.25
C GLU A 24 13.76 -31.72 -50.69
N LYS A 25 13.12 -30.55 -50.75
CA LYS A 25 11.95 -30.26 -51.59
C LYS A 25 10.90 -31.38 -51.78
N THR A 26 9.65 -30.95 -51.57
CA THR A 26 8.41 -31.33 -52.30
C THR A 26 7.71 -32.65 -51.95
N LYS A 27 6.55 -32.51 -51.27
CA LYS A 27 5.26 -33.17 -51.56
C LYS A 27 4.16 -32.36 -50.86
N GLN A 28 3.45 -31.52 -51.62
CA GLN A 28 2.03 -31.73 -52.00
C GLN A 28 1.10 -31.68 -50.76
N LEU A 29 0.43 -30.55 -50.43
CA LEU A 29 -0.79 -30.02 -51.09
C LEU A 29 -1.64 -31.17 -51.64
N SER A 30 -2.88 -31.47 -51.23
CA SER A 30 -3.93 -30.69 -50.59
C SER A 30 -5.12 -31.65 -50.37
N ARG A 31 -6.11 -31.23 -49.56
CA ARG A 31 -7.46 -31.82 -49.40
C ARG A 31 -7.61 -32.96 -48.39
N VAL A 32 -7.69 -32.61 -47.11
CA VAL A 32 -8.87 -32.96 -46.32
C VAL A 32 -9.31 -31.71 -45.57
N MET A 33 -10.55 -31.35 -45.85
CA MET A 33 -11.26 -30.16 -45.44
C MET A 33 -11.87 -30.41 -44.05
N LEU A 34 -11.93 -29.33 -43.26
CA LEU A 34 -12.73 -29.18 -42.04
C LEU A 34 -12.20 -29.96 -40.83
N TRP A 35 -11.94 -29.27 -39.72
CA TRP A 35 -12.13 -29.65 -38.31
C TRP A 35 -11.21 -28.77 -37.44
N ALA A 36 -11.82 -28.10 -36.44
CA ALA A 36 -11.18 -27.42 -35.31
C ALA A 36 -10.47 -26.06 -35.54
N LEU A 37 -11.25 -25.04 -35.89
CA LEU A 37 -10.98 -23.66 -35.46
C LEU A 37 -11.40 -23.54 -33.98
N THR A 38 -10.55 -23.98 -33.07
CA THR A 38 -10.75 -23.87 -31.62
C THR A 38 -9.58 -23.15 -30.98
N ALA A 39 -9.87 -21.93 -30.52
CA ALA A 39 -9.27 -21.28 -29.35
C ALA A 39 -7.75 -21.07 -29.34
N LEU A 40 -7.28 -20.11 -30.15
CA LEU A 40 -6.20 -19.23 -29.71
C LEU A 40 -6.83 -18.14 -28.82
N LEU A 41 -7.06 -18.48 -27.55
CA LEU A 41 -7.34 -17.53 -26.50
C LEU A 41 -5.99 -17.00 -26.03
N PRO A 42 -5.59 -15.74 -26.30
CA PRO A 42 -4.43 -15.20 -25.63
C PRO A 42 -4.80 -15.08 -24.16
N LEU A 43 -4.08 -15.80 -23.29
CA LEU A 43 -4.03 -15.49 -21.87
C LEU A 43 -3.56 -14.03 -21.76
N LEU A 44 -4.51 -13.12 -21.67
CA LEU A 44 -4.28 -11.81 -21.09
C LEU A 44 -3.99 -12.06 -19.62
N ILE A 45 -2.71 -12.30 -19.32
CA ILE A 45 -2.14 -12.08 -18.00
C ILE A 45 -2.32 -10.59 -17.75
N SER A 46 -3.48 -10.25 -17.18
CA SER A 46 -3.74 -8.95 -16.60
C SER A 46 -2.80 -8.84 -15.40
N CYS A 47 -1.58 -8.37 -15.65
CA CYS A 47 -0.76 -7.71 -14.65
C CYS A 47 -1.49 -6.43 -14.25
N ALA A 48 -2.55 -6.58 -13.46
CA ALA A 48 -3.13 -5.48 -12.72
C ALA A 48 -2.13 -5.11 -11.63
N ALA A 49 -1.23 -4.17 -11.94
CA ALA A 49 -0.48 -3.47 -10.92
C ALA A 49 -1.50 -2.93 -9.90
N LEU A 50 -1.42 -3.45 -8.67
CA LEU A 50 -2.36 -3.20 -7.60
C LEU A 50 -2.39 -1.69 -7.32
N ARG A 51 -3.49 -1.02 -7.68
CA ARG A 51 -3.64 0.40 -7.35
C ARG A 51 -4.09 0.51 -5.90
N LEU A 52 -3.18 0.96 -5.03
CA LEU A 52 -3.50 1.43 -3.66
C LEU A 52 -4.41 2.69 -3.67
N GLN A 53 -4.56 3.32 -4.83
CA GLN A 53 -5.58 4.32 -5.10
C GLN A 53 -6.72 3.66 -5.87
N PRO A 54 -8.00 3.89 -5.49
CA PRO A 54 -9.13 3.47 -6.31
C PRO A 54 -8.92 3.96 -7.75
N ALA A 55 -9.30 3.14 -8.74
CA ALA A 55 -9.31 3.58 -10.12
C ALA A 55 -10.11 4.89 -10.20
N VAL A 56 -9.53 5.94 -10.79
CA VAL A 56 -10.25 7.18 -11.09
C VAL A 56 -11.46 6.79 -11.94
N GLY A 57 -12.62 6.69 -11.29
CA GLY A 57 -13.80 6.02 -11.80
C GLY A 57 -15.00 6.34 -10.92
N THR A 58 -15.77 7.33 -11.39
CA THR A 58 -17.15 7.74 -11.05
C THR A 58 -17.49 8.19 -9.63
N SER A 59 -16.74 7.84 -8.59
CA SER A 59 -17.04 8.26 -7.22
C SER A 59 -15.79 8.54 -6.39
N PRO A 60 -15.73 9.65 -5.63
CA PRO A 60 -14.68 9.86 -4.64
C PRO A 60 -14.81 8.82 -3.50
N VAL A 61 -13.69 8.25 -3.07
CA VAL A 61 -13.65 7.34 -1.93
C VAL A 61 -13.46 8.11 -0.62
N ILE A 62 -14.28 7.80 0.38
CA ILE A 62 -14.19 8.35 1.72
C ILE A 62 -13.55 7.34 2.69
N ARG A 63 -12.86 7.86 3.71
CA ARG A 63 -12.31 7.10 4.82
C ARG A 63 -12.91 7.62 6.12
N VAL A 64 -13.57 6.76 6.87
CA VAL A 64 -14.27 7.13 8.11
C VAL A 64 -13.68 6.32 9.25
N GLY A 65 -13.14 7.01 10.26
CA GLY A 65 -12.64 6.35 11.47
C GLY A 65 -13.79 5.70 12.23
N ILE A 66 -13.69 4.40 12.51
CA ILE A 66 -14.67 3.65 13.31
C ILE A 66 -14.19 3.53 14.75
N VAL A 67 -12.97 3.04 14.92
CA VAL A 67 -12.33 2.87 16.23
C VAL A 67 -11.01 3.63 16.16
N PRO A 68 -10.92 4.84 16.72
CA PRO A 68 -9.75 5.71 16.54
C PRO A 68 -8.50 5.15 17.23
N ARG A 69 -8.67 4.46 18.36
CA ARG A 69 -7.58 4.01 19.22
C ARG A 69 -8.00 2.80 20.04
N ALA A 70 -7.42 1.63 19.78
CA ALA A 70 -7.64 0.42 20.58
C ALA A 70 -6.36 -0.40 20.74
N ASP A 71 -6.25 -1.16 21.82
CA ASP A 71 -5.18 -2.16 22.00
C ASP A 71 -5.35 -3.34 21.04
N GLU A 72 -6.59 -3.76 20.86
CA GLU A 72 -6.99 -4.84 19.98
C GLU A 72 -8.39 -4.55 19.43
N ILE A 73 -8.64 -4.96 18.18
CA ILE A 73 -9.96 -4.87 17.56
C ILE A 73 -10.38 -6.25 17.09
N CYS A 74 -11.55 -6.68 17.55
CA CYS A 74 -12.21 -7.91 17.10
C CYS A 74 -13.17 -7.60 15.95
N PHE A 75 -13.06 -8.35 14.85
CA PHE A 75 -13.94 -8.20 13.71
C PHE A 75 -14.30 -9.55 13.08
N GLN A 76 -15.39 -9.59 12.32
CA GLN A 76 -15.88 -10.77 11.61
C GLN A 76 -16.24 -10.38 10.18
N PRO A 77 -15.72 -11.07 9.15
CA PRO A 77 -16.18 -10.89 7.79
C PRO A 77 -17.46 -11.69 7.53
N ASP A 78 -18.44 -11.12 6.84
CA ASP A 78 -19.70 -11.83 6.54
C ASP A 78 -19.54 -12.87 5.41
N ASN A 79 -18.46 -12.75 4.63
CA ASN A 79 -18.14 -13.60 3.49
C ASN A 79 -16.61 -13.67 3.28
N THR A 80 -16.20 -14.29 2.19
CA THR A 80 -14.80 -14.36 1.76
C THR A 80 -14.17 -12.98 1.76
N MET A 81 -13.07 -12.84 2.50
CA MET A 81 -12.26 -11.62 2.52
C MET A 81 -10.92 -11.83 1.83
N ARG A 82 -10.39 -10.75 1.28
CA ARG A 82 -9.01 -10.64 0.81
C ARG A 82 -8.25 -9.73 1.76
N ILE A 83 -7.09 -10.17 2.21
CA ILE A 83 -6.16 -9.39 3.02
C ILE A 83 -5.13 -8.80 2.07
N LEU A 84 -5.12 -7.48 1.96
CA LEU A 84 -4.24 -6.70 1.11
C LEU A 84 -3.22 -5.99 2.00
N THR A 85 -1.94 -6.21 1.73
CA THR A 85 -0.84 -5.54 2.42
C THR A 85 -0.22 -4.46 1.53
N ARG A 86 0.60 -3.57 2.10
CA ARG A 86 1.35 -2.58 1.31
C ARG A 86 2.31 -3.24 0.30
N ASP A 87 2.81 -4.42 0.64
CA ASP A 87 3.62 -5.27 -0.23
C ASP A 87 2.70 -5.88 -1.29
N ALA A 88 2.63 -5.24 -2.47
CA ALA A 88 1.63 -5.53 -3.51
C ALA A 88 1.62 -7.01 -3.97
N ASP A 89 2.72 -7.72 -3.73
CA ASP A 89 2.89 -9.13 -4.08
C ASP A 89 2.28 -10.10 -3.05
N LYS A 90 1.82 -9.60 -1.89
CA LYS A 90 1.23 -10.43 -0.82
C LYS A 90 -0.25 -10.12 -0.64
N THR A 91 -1.08 -10.95 -1.27
CA THR A 91 -2.51 -11.03 -1.02
C THR A 91 -2.86 -12.38 -0.41
N TYR A 92 -3.59 -12.37 0.71
CA TYR A 92 -4.13 -13.58 1.33
C TYR A 92 -5.65 -13.62 1.13
N ARG A 93 -6.23 -14.82 1.15
CA ARG A 93 -7.67 -15.01 1.02
C ARG A 93 -8.16 -15.91 2.15
N SER A 94 -9.24 -15.51 2.82
CA SER A 94 -9.91 -16.34 3.80
C SER A 94 -11.40 -16.43 3.51
N LYS A 95 -11.96 -17.62 3.68
CA LYS A 95 -13.40 -17.88 3.64
C LYS A 95 -14.02 -17.97 5.04
N SER A 96 -13.21 -17.91 6.09
CA SER A 96 -13.71 -17.98 7.45
C SER A 96 -14.57 -16.75 7.75
N LYS A 97 -15.72 -16.98 8.40
CA LYS A 97 -16.64 -15.95 8.90
C LYS A 97 -16.54 -15.77 10.41
N GLU A 98 -15.62 -16.49 11.04
CA GLU A 98 -15.39 -16.43 12.48
C GLU A 98 -14.62 -15.16 12.85
N GLU A 99 -14.40 -14.99 14.15
CA GLU A 99 -13.75 -13.80 14.69
C GLU A 99 -12.25 -13.76 14.42
N TRP A 100 -11.81 -12.62 13.90
CA TRP A 100 -10.43 -12.22 13.73
C TRP A 100 -10.09 -11.14 14.75
N ARG A 101 -8.81 -11.05 15.08
CA ARG A 101 -8.28 -9.98 15.93
C ARG A 101 -7.17 -9.24 15.21
N VAL A 102 -7.04 -7.95 15.49
CA VAL A 102 -5.90 -7.16 15.05
C VAL A 102 -5.38 -6.32 16.20
N ARG A 103 -4.06 -6.33 16.38
CA ARG A 103 -3.36 -5.52 17.40
C ARG A 103 -2.02 -5.06 16.85
N VAL A 104 -1.41 -4.08 17.51
CA VAL A 104 -0.04 -3.67 17.20
C VAL A 104 0.92 -4.61 17.91
N GLN A 105 1.97 -5.06 17.23
CA GLN A 105 3.06 -5.81 17.85
C GLN A 105 3.77 -4.89 18.87
N PRO A 106 3.86 -5.28 20.15
CA PRO A 106 4.51 -4.46 21.17
C PRO A 106 5.94 -4.07 20.78
N GLY A 107 6.29 -2.80 20.99
CA GLY A 107 7.63 -2.27 20.68
C GLY A 107 7.96 -2.13 19.19
N SER A 108 7.04 -2.46 18.27
CA SER A 108 7.28 -2.35 16.82
C SER A 108 7.11 -0.94 16.26
N VAL A 109 6.50 -0.04 17.02
CA VAL A 109 6.17 1.32 16.55
C VAL A 109 7.40 2.19 16.56
N ALA A 110 7.71 2.77 15.41
CA ALA A 110 8.72 3.78 15.27
C ALA A 110 8.05 5.16 15.06
N PRO A 111 8.55 6.23 15.70
CA PRO A 111 8.07 7.57 15.42
C PRO A 111 8.29 7.89 13.93
N PRO A 112 7.43 8.73 13.32
CA PRO A 112 7.61 9.12 11.93
C PRO A 112 8.98 9.81 11.77
N PRO A 113 9.75 9.47 10.74
CA PRO A 113 11.06 10.08 10.57
C PRO A 113 10.93 11.58 10.32
N VAL A 114 11.90 12.33 10.82
CA VAL A 114 12.07 13.77 10.57
C VAL A 114 12.84 13.95 9.26
N ASN A 115 12.40 14.87 8.43
CA ASN A 115 13.06 15.26 7.20
C ASN A 115 13.57 16.69 7.33
N LEU A 116 14.66 17.03 6.64
CA LEU A 116 15.14 18.40 6.54
C LEU A 116 14.67 19.00 5.21
N LEU A 117 13.72 19.92 5.28
CA LEU A 117 13.20 20.69 4.15
C LEU A 117 14.14 21.86 3.85
N LEU A 118 14.72 21.87 2.65
CA LEU A 118 15.62 22.91 2.17
C LEU A 118 14.87 24.08 1.55
N GLY A 119 13.70 23.83 0.96
CA GLY A 119 12.87 24.88 0.38
C GLY A 119 11.64 24.36 -0.35
N THR A 120 10.75 25.29 -0.71
CA THR A 120 9.53 25.02 -1.49
C THR A 120 9.55 25.90 -2.74
N TYR A 121 9.34 25.30 -3.90
CA TYR A 121 9.50 25.95 -5.20
C TYR A 121 8.25 25.79 -6.07
N ALA A 122 8.05 26.72 -7.01
CA ALA A 122 6.91 26.68 -7.91
C ALA A 122 7.11 25.69 -9.06
N THR A 123 8.35 25.41 -9.45
CA THR A 123 8.67 24.51 -10.56
C THR A 123 9.74 23.49 -10.20
N LYS A 124 9.70 22.32 -10.85
CA LYS A 124 10.72 21.27 -10.69
C LYS A 124 12.10 21.73 -11.14
N ALA A 125 12.17 22.57 -12.18
CA ALA A 125 13.42 23.10 -12.70
C ALA A 125 14.11 24.03 -11.69
N GLU A 126 13.33 24.90 -11.02
CA GLU A 126 13.83 25.75 -9.95
C GLU A 126 14.33 24.92 -8.76
N ALA A 127 13.57 23.92 -8.32
CA ALA A 127 14.00 23.01 -7.26
C ALA A 127 15.31 22.27 -7.60
N LYS A 128 15.48 21.82 -8.86
CA LYS A 128 16.73 21.21 -9.35
C LYS A 128 17.90 22.19 -9.35
N LYS A 129 17.69 23.44 -9.76
CA LYS A 129 18.73 24.46 -9.70
C LYS A 129 19.18 24.71 -8.25
N MET A 130 18.23 24.76 -7.33
CA MET A 130 18.50 24.98 -5.90
C MET A 130 19.08 23.75 -5.20
N ALA A 131 19.00 22.56 -5.80
CA ALA A 131 19.66 21.34 -5.33
C ALA A 131 21.18 21.35 -5.57
N LEU A 132 21.67 22.01 -6.64
CA LEU A 132 23.07 21.94 -7.08
C LEU A 132 24.10 22.25 -6.00
N PRO A 133 23.96 23.30 -5.15
CA PRO A 133 24.95 23.59 -4.12
C PRO A 133 25.09 22.47 -3.09
N PHE A 134 24.00 21.76 -2.78
CA PHE A 134 24.02 20.64 -1.85
C PHE A 134 24.69 19.41 -2.48
N GLU A 135 24.37 19.12 -3.74
CA GLU A 135 24.95 17.99 -4.48
C GLU A 135 26.47 18.15 -4.70
N GLN A 136 26.94 19.38 -4.95
CA GLN A 136 28.36 19.72 -5.05
C GLN A 136 29.13 19.39 -3.78
N GLU A 137 28.48 19.55 -2.64
CA GLU A 137 29.01 19.27 -1.30
C GLU A 137 28.68 17.85 -0.83
N LYS A 138 28.30 16.98 -1.78
CA LYS A 138 27.97 15.56 -1.58
C LYS A 138 26.78 15.32 -0.63
N ILE A 139 25.95 16.33 -0.41
CA ILE A 139 24.69 16.19 0.32
C ILE A 139 23.63 15.72 -0.69
N SER A 140 23.19 14.47 -0.52
CA SER A 140 22.13 13.91 -1.37
C SER A 140 20.79 14.59 -1.07
N VAL A 141 20.05 14.94 -2.11
CA VAL A 141 18.74 15.61 -2.00
C VAL A 141 17.66 14.87 -2.76
N ARG A 142 16.40 15.11 -2.38
CA ARG A 142 15.22 14.57 -3.04
C ARG A 142 14.18 15.66 -3.26
N ILE A 143 13.56 15.67 -4.43
CA ILE A 143 12.47 16.59 -4.76
C ILE A 143 11.16 15.82 -4.73
N VAL A 144 10.22 16.29 -3.92
CA VAL A 144 8.86 15.75 -3.81
C VAL A 144 7.89 16.73 -4.42
N GLU A 145 7.09 16.26 -5.37
CA GLU A 145 5.95 17.01 -5.90
C GLU A 145 4.81 16.93 -4.89
N SER A 146 4.33 18.08 -4.44
CA SER A 146 3.16 18.23 -3.59
C SER A 146 2.08 18.89 -4.43
N ASP A 147 1.17 18.06 -4.92
CA ASP A 147 0.01 18.53 -5.66
C ASP A 147 -1.14 18.80 -4.69
N ASN A 148 -1.45 20.07 -4.47
CA ASN A 148 -2.58 20.47 -3.64
C ASN A 148 -3.79 20.87 -4.49
N GLN A 149 -3.97 20.20 -5.64
CA GLN A 149 -5.08 20.45 -6.55
C GLN A 149 -6.39 19.89 -5.99
N LEU A 150 -7.38 20.76 -5.91
CA LEU A 150 -8.77 20.40 -5.74
C LEU A 150 -9.34 20.11 -7.13
N ASN A 151 -9.61 18.85 -7.41
CA ASN A 151 -10.16 18.39 -8.68
C ASN A 151 -11.66 18.08 -8.51
N LEU A 152 -12.51 18.64 -9.38
CA LEU A 152 -13.94 18.36 -9.45
C LEU A 152 -14.33 18.04 -10.90
N GLY A 153 -14.92 16.86 -11.14
CA GLY A 153 -15.32 16.44 -12.49
C GLY A 153 -14.17 16.34 -13.50
N GLY A 154 -12.95 16.00 -13.04
CA GLY A 154 -11.76 15.92 -13.89
C GLY A 154 -11.13 17.26 -14.25
N ARG A 155 -11.62 18.37 -13.70
CA ARG A 155 -11.04 19.71 -13.84
C ARG A 155 -10.45 20.18 -12.51
N SER A 156 -9.24 20.71 -12.54
CA SER A 156 -8.64 21.39 -11.38
C SER A 156 -9.35 22.72 -11.17
N ILE A 157 -10.05 22.87 -10.04
CA ILE A 157 -10.82 24.08 -9.69
C ILE A 157 -10.05 25.01 -8.75
N ALA A 158 -9.07 24.49 -8.00
CA ALA A 158 -8.19 25.29 -7.14
C ALA A 158 -6.92 24.50 -6.82
N GLY A 159 -5.89 25.18 -6.34
CA GLY A 159 -4.65 24.55 -5.88
C GLY A 159 -3.43 24.95 -6.71
N LYS A 160 -2.26 24.72 -6.12
CA LYS A 160 -0.96 24.97 -6.76
C LYS A 160 -0.08 23.77 -6.52
N THR A 161 0.50 23.26 -7.59
CA THR A 161 1.56 22.25 -7.50
C THR A 161 2.83 22.93 -7.02
N GLN A 162 3.43 22.39 -5.96
CA GLN A 162 4.68 22.87 -5.39
C GLN A 162 5.71 21.74 -5.37
N PHE A 163 6.99 22.09 -5.43
CA PHE A 163 8.11 21.15 -5.38
C PHE A 163 8.88 21.39 -4.09
N LEU A 164 8.84 20.43 -3.18
CA LEU A 164 9.53 20.49 -1.91
C LEU A 164 10.88 19.79 -2.05
N LEU A 165 11.94 20.52 -1.76
CA LEU A 165 13.31 20.01 -1.78
C LEU A 165 13.70 19.59 -0.37
N TYR A 166 14.03 18.32 -0.18
CA TYR A 166 14.52 17.76 1.07
C TYR A 166 15.94 17.25 0.92
N ILE A 167 16.65 17.11 2.04
CA ILE A 167 17.76 16.14 2.09
C ILE A 167 17.20 14.73 1.88
N ALA A 168 17.99 13.88 1.21
CA ALA A 168 17.60 12.50 0.93
C ALA A 168 17.48 11.67 2.21
N ASP A 169 18.40 11.88 3.16
CA ASP A 169 18.41 11.22 4.46
C ASP A 169 17.21 11.59 5.31
N GLN A 170 16.76 10.59 6.08
CA GLN A 170 15.68 10.71 7.04
C GLN A 170 16.22 10.44 8.44
N PHE A 171 15.76 11.20 9.42
CA PHE A 171 16.27 11.16 10.78
C PHE A 171 15.25 10.51 11.72
N PRO A 172 15.67 9.68 12.68
CA PRO A 172 14.75 8.98 13.58
C PRO A 172 14.12 9.91 14.63
N SER A 173 14.72 11.08 14.88
CA SER A 173 14.25 12.05 15.87
C SER A 173 14.56 13.48 15.44
N LEU A 174 13.86 14.44 16.05
CA LEU A 174 14.14 15.87 15.86
C LEU A 174 15.58 16.21 16.29
N GLU A 175 16.03 15.64 17.42
CA GLU A 175 17.38 15.86 17.94
C GLU A 175 18.46 15.42 16.93
N ASN A 176 18.32 14.25 16.31
CA ASN A 176 19.28 13.78 15.31
C ASN A 176 19.28 14.67 14.05
N ALA A 177 18.10 15.12 13.62
CA ALA A 177 17.97 16.06 12.51
C ALA A 177 18.63 17.41 12.82
N GLU A 178 18.45 17.92 14.05
CA GLU A 178 19.05 19.18 14.48
C GLU A 178 20.56 19.11 14.61
N ARG A 179 21.10 18.03 15.19
CA ARG A 179 22.55 17.81 15.26
C ARG A 179 23.18 17.80 13.87
N TYR A 180 22.57 17.08 12.92
CA TYR A 180 23.04 17.07 11.54
C TYR A 180 22.93 18.45 10.87
N ARG A 181 21.82 19.16 11.10
CA ARG A 181 21.61 20.52 10.58
C ARG A 181 22.67 21.50 11.10
N GLN A 182 22.95 21.46 12.40
CA GLN A 182 23.90 22.37 13.06
C GLN A 182 25.36 22.10 12.64
N ALA A 183 25.70 20.83 12.38
CA ALA A 183 27.04 20.44 11.92
C ALA A 183 27.38 20.89 10.49
N ASN A 184 26.38 21.29 9.69
CA ASN A 184 26.56 21.63 8.28
C ASN A 184 26.14 23.09 8.00
N PRO A 185 27.07 24.00 7.65
CA PRO A 185 26.76 25.41 7.40
C PRO A 185 25.71 25.65 6.31
N LEU A 186 25.64 24.78 5.31
CA LEU A 186 24.66 24.87 4.21
C LEU A 186 23.23 24.55 4.65
N LEU A 187 23.07 23.86 5.78
CA LEU A 187 21.77 23.41 6.27
C LEU A 187 21.16 24.35 7.31
N GLN A 188 21.79 25.48 7.61
CA GLN A 188 21.30 26.40 8.65
C GLN A 188 19.87 26.89 8.39
N ASN A 189 19.48 27.02 7.12
CA ASN A 189 18.12 27.41 6.73
C ASN A 189 17.16 26.22 6.52
N ALA A 190 17.64 24.98 6.67
CA ALA A 190 16.80 23.80 6.53
C ALA A 190 15.82 23.71 7.71
N ARG A 191 14.56 23.38 7.42
CA ARG A 191 13.52 23.22 8.44
C ARG A 191 13.28 21.74 8.74
N PRO A 192 13.35 21.29 10.00
CA PRO A 192 12.90 19.95 10.36
C PRO A 192 11.38 19.84 10.18
N VAL A 193 10.96 18.80 9.47
CA VAL A 193 9.55 18.50 9.18
C VAL A 193 9.33 17.01 9.39
N SER A 194 8.50 16.66 10.37
CA SER A 194 8.05 15.28 10.57
C SER A 194 7.38 14.80 9.31
N SER A 195 7.74 13.60 8.83
CA SER A 195 7.09 13.05 7.65
C SER A 195 5.60 12.90 7.92
N THR A 196 4.77 13.30 6.95
CA THR A 196 3.33 13.01 6.95
C THR A 196 3.03 11.55 6.65
N ARG A 197 4.05 10.70 6.47
CA ARG A 197 3.84 9.26 6.26
C ARG A 197 3.21 8.65 7.50
N GLU A 198 2.32 7.70 7.24
CA GLU A 198 1.68 6.83 8.24
C GLU A 198 2.75 6.27 9.18
N VAL A 199 2.44 6.24 10.48
CA VAL A 199 3.33 5.75 11.53
C VAL A 199 3.82 4.34 11.17
N ALA A 200 5.14 4.15 11.23
CA ALA A 200 5.73 2.85 10.94
C ALA A 200 5.52 1.91 12.13
N GLY A 201 5.09 0.69 11.84
CA GLY A 201 4.86 -0.32 12.87
C GLY A 201 4.48 -1.67 12.29
N THR A 202 4.27 -2.66 13.16
CA THR A 202 3.81 -3.99 12.73
C THR A 202 2.43 -4.27 13.33
N LEU A 203 1.45 -4.54 12.48
CA LEU A 203 0.16 -5.08 12.86
C LEU A 203 0.27 -6.61 12.90
N LEU A 204 -0.31 -7.21 13.93
CA LEU A 204 -0.54 -8.64 14.02
C LEU A 204 -2.02 -8.89 13.69
N LEU A 205 -2.27 -9.52 12.55
CA LEU A 205 -3.58 -10.02 12.18
C LEU A 205 -3.69 -11.48 12.62
N ILE A 206 -4.60 -11.77 13.54
CA ILE A 206 -4.74 -13.07 14.18
C ILE A 206 -5.99 -13.76 13.63
N SER A 207 -5.81 -14.94 13.05
CA SER A 207 -6.90 -15.75 12.53
C SER A 207 -7.75 -16.37 13.65
N PRO A 208 -8.96 -16.86 13.35
CA PRO A 208 -9.79 -17.60 14.31
C PRO A 208 -9.07 -18.84 14.86
N GLN A 209 -8.16 -19.42 14.08
CA GLN A 209 -7.34 -20.57 14.47
C GLN A 209 -6.16 -20.16 15.37
N GLY A 210 -5.93 -18.87 15.59
CA GLY A 210 -4.81 -18.33 16.37
C GLY A 210 -3.52 -18.11 15.58
N GLU A 211 -3.55 -18.25 14.25
CA GLU A 211 -2.38 -17.98 13.41
C GLU A 211 -2.14 -16.47 13.31
N GLU A 212 -0.91 -16.03 13.58
CA GLU A 212 -0.54 -14.61 13.50
C GLU A 212 0.13 -14.28 12.16
N LEU A 213 -0.38 -13.27 11.47
CA LEU A 213 0.21 -12.68 10.28
C LEU A 213 0.73 -11.27 10.60
N ALA A 214 2.05 -11.10 10.57
CA ALA A 214 2.70 -9.81 10.77
C ALA A 214 2.68 -8.97 9.49
N ILE A 215 2.12 -7.76 9.57
CA ILE A 215 1.92 -6.85 8.43
C ILE A 215 2.46 -5.47 8.78
N LYS A 216 3.29 -4.88 7.91
CA LYS A 216 3.84 -3.53 8.14
C LYS A 216 2.81 -2.44 7.91
N ASP A 217 2.73 -1.51 8.85
CA ASP A 217 2.06 -0.21 8.90
C ASP A 217 0.52 -0.25 8.76
N MET A 218 0.01 -0.92 7.73
CA MET A 218 -1.38 -0.93 7.35
C MET A 218 -1.77 -2.26 6.69
N VAL A 219 -2.98 -2.73 7.01
CA VAL A 219 -3.65 -3.81 6.28
C VAL A 219 -5.02 -3.35 5.82
N ARG A 220 -5.40 -3.74 4.61
CA ARG A 220 -6.73 -3.49 4.05
C ARG A 220 -7.43 -4.81 3.77
N LEU A 221 -8.67 -4.91 4.23
CA LEU A 221 -9.53 -6.07 4.08
C LEU A 221 -10.61 -5.74 3.07
N ALA A 222 -10.56 -6.41 1.93
CA ALA A 222 -11.58 -6.29 0.90
C ALA A 222 -12.59 -7.42 1.06
N GLY A 223 -13.86 -7.06 1.22
CA GLY A 223 -14.99 -7.95 1.44
C GLY A 223 -16.30 -7.16 1.36
N PRO A 224 -17.45 -7.84 1.31
CA PRO A 224 -18.74 -7.16 1.15
C PRO A 224 -19.21 -6.43 2.42
N ARG A 225 -18.91 -7.00 3.60
CA ARG A 225 -19.30 -6.45 4.89
C ARG A 225 -18.41 -7.02 6.01
N PHE A 226 -18.11 -6.18 7.00
CA PHE A 226 -17.38 -6.54 8.20
C PHE A 226 -18.16 -6.10 9.43
N THR A 227 -18.24 -6.97 10.43
CA THR A 227 -18.82 -6.67 11.74
C THR A 227 -17.71 -6.44 12.74
N ILE A 228 -17.71 -5.30 13.42
CA ILE A 228 -16.74 -4.93 14.46
C ILE A 228 -17.46 -4.98 15.82
N LYS A 229 -16.82 -5.61 16.80
CA LYS A 229 -17.34 -5.68 18.17
C LYS A 229 -16.86 -4.50 19.00
N ASN A 230 -17.64 -4.16 20.02
CA ASN A 230 -17.29 -3.15 21.04
C ASN A 230 -16.95 -1.77 20.46
N VAL A 231 -17.65 -1.34 19.41
CA VAL A 231 -17.50 0.00 18.85
C VAL A 231 -18.10 1.01 19.81
N GLN A 232 -17.30 1.99 20.24
CA GLN A 232 -17.79 3.08 21.09
C GLN A 232 -18.67 4.02 20.26
N VAL A 233 -19.88 4.28 20.74
CA VAL A 233 -20.84 5.20 20.10
C VAL A 233 -21.25 6.27 21.10
N GLY A 234 -21.54 7.48 20.61
CA GLY A 234 -21.92 8.61 21.45
C GLY A 234 -20.82 9.08 22.39
N GLU A 235 -19.56 8.96 21.98
CA GLU A 235 -18.43 9.48 22.75
C GLU A 235 -18.65 10.97 23.08
N GLY A 236 -18.47 11.35 24.35
CA GLY A 236 -18.75 12.70 24.85
C GLY A 236 -20.22 12.97 25.24
N PHE A 237 -21.11 12.00 25.12
CA PHE A 237 -22.53 12.13 25.50
C PHE A 237 -22.93 11.17 26.63
N HIS A 238 -23.99 11.49 27.37
CA HIS A 238 -24.50 10.68 28.48
C HIS A 238 -25.03 9.29 28.07
N TRP A 239 -25.35 9.10 26.79
CA TRP A 239 -25.81 7.82 26.23
C TRP A 239 -24.68 6.99 25.60
N SER A 240 -23.42 7.36 25.86
CA SER A 240 -22.27 6.64 25.33
C SER A 240 -22.29 5.17 25.72
N ARG A 241 -22.09 4.28 24.74
CA ARG A 241 -22.09 2.83 24.95
C ARG A 241 -21.25 2.11 23.92
N GLN A 242 -21.03 0.82 24.14
CA GLN A 242 -20.39 -0.06 23.16
C GLN A 242 -21.44 -0.89 22.42
N GLU A 243 -21.28 -1.01 21.11
CA GLU A 243 -22.16 -1.78 20.24
C GLU A 243 -21.38 -2.64 19.27
N THR A 244 -21.96 -3.78 18.88
CA THR A 244 -21.51 -4.53 17.71
C THR A 244 -22.15 -3.92 16.47
N ARG A 245 -21.33 -3.47 15.51
CA ARG A 245 -21.81 -2.79 14.29
C ARG A 245 -21.22 -3.40 13.04
N SER A 246 -22.02 -3.42 11.98
CA SER A 246 -21.61 -3.94 10.67
C SER A 246 -21.45 -2.80 9.66
N TYR A 247 -20.35 -2.86 8.91
CA TYR A 247 -19.90 -1.83 8.00
C TYR A 247 -19.74 -2.41 6.58
N ARG A 248 -20.28 -1.71 5.58
CA ARG A 248 -20.10 -2.04 4.16
C ARG A 248 -18.76 -1.51 3.66
N GLY A 249 -18.35 -1.98 2.49
CA GLY A 249 -17.08 -1.58 1.87
C GLY A 249 -15.88 -2.28 2.52
N GLU A 250 -14.71 -1.67 2.36
CA GLU A 250 -13.46 -2.22 2.86
C GLU A 250 -13.19 -1.77 4.31
N LEU A 251 -12.45 -2.61 5.04
CA LEU A 251 -11.98 -2.29 6.37
C LEU A 251 -10.46 -2.14 6.34
N GLU A 252 -9.96 -1.02 6.83
CA GLU A 252 -8.54 -0.72 6.87
C GLU A 252 -8.09 -0.57 8.33
N PHE A 253 -7.00 -1.22 8.68
CA PHE A 253 -6.37 -1.09 9.98
C PHE A 253 -5.02 -0.41 9.84
N ARG A 254 -4.73 0.54 10.73
CA ARG A 254 -3.47 1.30 10.76
C ARG A 254 -2.88 1.32 12.15
N VAL A 255 -1.56 1.41 12.21
CA VAL A 255 -0.82 1.72 13.44
C VAL A 255 -0.92 3.22 13.75
N THR A 256 -1.12 3.57 15.01
CA THR A 256 -1.05 4.94 15.53
C THR A 256 0.29 5.21 16.21
N SER A 257 0.64 6.49 16.38
CA SER A 257 1.93 6.93 16.94
C SER A 257 2.17 6.50 18.39
N ASP A 258 1.10 6.20 19.11
CA ASP A 258 1.10 5.72 20.50
C ASP A 258 1.01 4.19 20.61
N GLY A 259 1.19 3.46 19.51
CA GLY A 259 1.24 2.00 19.52
C GLY A 259 -0.12 1.31 19.63
N LYS A 260 -1.18 1.97 19.19
CA LYS A 260 -2.55 1.43 19.16
C LYS A 260 -2.95 1.14 17.71
N VAL A 261 -4.06 0.43 17.54
CA VAL A 261 -4.67 0.17 16.23
C VAL A 261 -5.87 1.09 16.03
N THR A 262 -6.00 1.62 14.81
CA THR A 262 -7.19 2.33 14.33
C THR A 262 -7.91 1.47 13.30
N ALA A 263 -9.24 1.37 13.41
CA ALA A 263 -10.10 0.84 12.34
C ALA A 263 -10.71 1.98 11.52
N ILE A 264 -10.62 1.86 10.19
CA ILE A 264 -11.10 2.84 9.22
C ILE A 264 -11.98 2.12 8.22
N ASN A 265 -13.20 2.61 8.03
CA ASN A 265 -14.04 2.17 6.94
C ASN A 265 -13.64 2.90 5.65
N VAL A 266 -13.49 2.17 4.55
CA VAL A 266 -13.18 2.74 3.24
C VAL A 266 -14.28 2.36 2.25
N MET A 267 -14.97 3.35 1.69
CA MET A 267 -16.08 3.12 0.77
C MET A 267 -16.26 4.28 -0.23
N PRO A 268 -16.98 4.07 -1.34
CA PRO A 268 -17.43 5.15 -2.21
C PRO A 268 -18.28 6.18 -1.45
N LEU A 269 -18.19 7.46 -1.81
CA LEU A 269 -18.92 8.53 -1.14
C LEU A 269 -20.44 8.33 -1.20
N GLU A 270 -20.99 7.86 -2.33
CA GLU A 270 -22.43 7.64 -2.47
C GLU A 270 -22.91 6.51 -1.55
N GLU A 271 -22.08 5.48 -1.32
CA GLU A 271 -22.40 4.43 -0.34
C GLU A 271 -22.48 4.99 1.08
N TYR A 272 -21.60 5.92 1.43
CA TYR A 272 -21.62 6.60 2.72
C TYR A 272 -22.89 7.47 2.87
N LEU A 273 -23.22 8.28 1.86
CA LEU A 273 -24.37 9.17 1.89
C LEU A 273 -25.71 8.42 2.01
N MET A 274 -25.82 7.22 1.40
CA MET A 274 -27.00 6.36 1.58
C MET A 274 -27.21 5.95 3.05
N GLY A 275 -26.16 5.85 3.85
CA GLY A 275 -26.24 5.49 5.27
C GLY A 275 -26.45 6.68 6.21
N VAL A 276 -25.90 7.84 5.88
CA VAL A 276 -25.95 9.04 6.73
C VAL A 276 -27.26 9.80 6.59
N VAL A 277 -27.71 10.04 5.35
CA VAL A 277 -28.88 10.91 5.10
C VAL A 277 -30.13 10.43 5.85
N PRO A 278 -30.49 9.13 5.87
CA PRO A 278 -31.63 8.67 6.65
C PRO A 278 -31.47 8.85 8.18
N GLY A 279 -30.22 8.89 8.68
CA GLY A 279 -29.93 9.10 10.10
C GLY A 279 -29.94 10.58 10.53
N GLU A 280 -29.79 11.50 9.58
CA GLU A 280 -29.83 12.96 9.82
C GLU A 280 -31.21 13.57 9.50
N MET A 281 -32.08 12.86 8.78
CA MET A 281 -33.45 13.30 8.54
C MET A 281 -34.28 13.23 9.82
N ALA A 282 -34.69 14.41 10.30
CA ALA A 282 -35.63 14.50 11.40
C ALA A 282 -36.94 13.78 11.05
N PRO A 283 -37.60 13.11 12.01
CA PRO A 283 -38.90 12.45 11.78
C PRO A 283 -39.99 13.38 11.23
N SER A 284 -39.81 14.70 11.35
CA SER A 284 -40.73 15.74 10.88
C SER A 284 -40.53 16.15 9.43
N PHE A 285 -39.61 15.52 8.68
CA PHE A 285 -39.40 15.85 7.27
C PHE A 285 -40.64 15.42 6.46
N PRO A 286 -41.29 16.33 5.70
CA PRO A 286 -42.49 15.99 4.95
C PRO A 286 -42.16 14.98 3.83
N LEU A 287 -42.96 13.91 3.75
CA LEU A 287 -42.93 12.91 2.68
C LEU A 287 -43.63 13.42 1.41
#